data_AF-A7VQH1-F1
#
_entry.id   AF-A7VQH1-F1
#
_cell.length_a   1.000
_cell.length_b   1.000
_cell.length_c   1.000
_cell.angle_alpha   90.00
_cell.angle_beta   90.00
_cell.angle_gamma   90.00
#
_symmetry.space_group_name_H-M   'P 1'
#
loop_
_entity.id
_entity.type
_entity.pdbx_description
1 polymer ?
#
loop_
_entity_poly.entity_id
_entity_poly.type
_entity_poly.pdbx_seq_one_letter_code
_entity_poly.pdbx_strand_id
1 'polypeptide(L)'
;MFLDYSELLNALDSGAFAKITINNRRIDKAEFEKDLLLPEKGDGLDHFRKEYNEMLLSKVTGVSSSVVQDRYITVSVVKKNINEARAYFSRVGTSIITHLAQLSSVGRELELQDRLRIFRDFFKGGEPAAFDFNLKESMRLGHSFKDWLCPDSMEFHKDCFRINGRWGRALYLQGYASYLKDAMISELCDLDRSLMLSIDILPVPTDEAVREVQNKLLGVETNAGATRS
;
A
#
# COMPACT_ATOMS: atom_id res chain seq x y z
N MET A 1 17.75 -1.47 11.88
CA MET A 1 16.88 -1.44 10.68
C MET A 1 16.16 -2.77 10.45
N PHE A 2 16.85 -3.89 10.18
CA PHE A 2 16.19 -5.20 10.01
C PHE A 2 15.46 -5.68 11.28
N LEU A 3 16.09 -5.55 12.44
CA LEU A 3 15.49 -5.94 13.73
C LEU A 3 14.25 -5.10 14.05
N ASP A 4 14.33 -3.77 13.87
CA ASP A 4 13.20 -2.87 14.08
C ASP A 4 12.03 -3.15 13.12
N TYR A 5 12.33 -3.53 11.87
CA TYR A 5 11.31 -3.97 10.90
C TYR A 5 10.68 -5.32 11.29
N SER A 6 11.49 -6.25 11.80
CA SER A 6 11.00 -7.51 12.37
C SER A 6 10.09 -7.24 13.57
N GLU A 7 10.43 -6.30 14.44
CA GLU A 7 9.58 -5.87 15.55
C GLU A 7 8.25 -5.28 15.07
N LEU A 8 8.25 -4.46 14.02
CA LEU A 8 7.02 -3.98 13.39
C LEU A 8 6.15 -5.13 12.88
N LEU A 9 6.75 -6.14 12.23
CA LEU A 9 6.01 -7.31 11.76
C LEU A 9 5.49 -8.16 12.92
N ASN A 10 6.26 -8.29 14.01
CA ASN A 10 5.87 -9.01 15.22
C ASN A 10 4.78 -8.28 16.02
N ALA A 11 4.63 -6.96 15.84
CA ALA A 11 3.51 -6.21 16.41
C ALA A 11 2.15 -6.57 15.75
N LEU A 12 2.18 -7.25 14.60
CA LEU A 12 1.01 -7.84 13.97
C LEU A 12 0.67 -9.13 14.73
N ASP A 13 -0.30 -9.04 15.63
CA ASP A 13 -0.77 -10.14 16.48
C ASP A 13 -1.16 -11.39 15.68
N SER A 14 -0.90 -12.58 16.21
CA SER A 14 -1.19 -13.87 15.55
C SER A 14 -2.69 -14.13 15.34
N GLY A 15 -3.55 -13.41 16.07
CA GLY A 15 -5.00 -13.46 15.90
C GLY A 15 -5.56 -12.50 14.83
N ALA A 16 -4.72 -11.75 14.11
CA ALA A 16 -5.15 -10.78 13.12
C ALA A 16 -4.49 -10.98 11.76
N PHE A 17 -5.27 -10.73 10.71
CA PHE A 17 -4.78 -10.74 9.34
C PHE A 17 -4.16 -9.39 9.03
N ALA A 18 -2.96 -9.39 8.44
CA ALA A 18 -2.31 -8.18 8.00
C ALA A 18 -2.02 -8.25 6.50
N LYS A 19 -2.25 -7.13 5.82
CA LYS A 19 -1.91 -6.97 4.40
C LYS A 19 -1.07 -5.72 4.26
N ILE A 20 0.10 -5.86 3.63
CA ILE A 20 0.90 -4.71 3.19
C ILE A 20 0.52 -4.45 1.73
N THR A 21 0.13 -3.22 1.42
CA THR A 21 -0.15 -2.78 0.05
C THR A 21 0.81 -1.67 -0.33
N ILE A 22 1.49 -1.86 -1.45
CA ILE A 22 2.34 -0.85 -2.06
C ILE A 22 1.63 -0.38 -3.33
N ASN A 23 1.40 0.93 -3.43
CA ASN A 23 0.71 1.55 -4.54
C ASN A 23 1.64 2.55 -5.23
N ASN A 24 2.15 2.16 -6.39
CA ASN A 24 2.88 3.03 -7.28
C ASN A 24 1.87 3.83 -8.09
N ARG A 25 1.73 5.12 -7.75
CA ARG A 25 0.88 6.06 -8.48
C ARG A 25 1.76 6.92 -9.38
N ARG A 26 1.40 6.99 -10.65
CA ARG A 26 2.03 7.95 -11.56
C ARG A 26 1.48 9.33 -11.22
N ILE A 27 2.36 10.29 -10.98
CA ILE A 27 1.95 11.68 -10.80
C ILE A 27 2.00 12.37 -12.14
N ASP A 28 1.00 13.19 -12.43
CA ASP A 28 1.11 14.16 -13.51
C ASP A 28 2.19 15.18 -13.12
N LYS A 29 3.25 15.26 -13.93
CA LYS A 29 4.37 16.16 -13.69
C LYS A 29 3.90 17.61 -13.49
N ALA A 30 2.84 18.03 -14.19
CA ALA A 30 2.29 19.38 -14.04
C ALA A 30 1.62 19.61 -12.67
N GLU A 31 0.93 18.60 -12.14
CA GLU A 31 0.31 18.65 -10.81
C GLU A 31 1.38 18.59 -9.70
N PHE A 32 2.38 17.72 -9.85
CA PHE A 32 3.51 17.63 -8.94
C PHE A 32 4.31 18.93 -8.87
N GLU A 33 4.60 19.54 -10.02
CA GLU A 33 5.28 20.84 -10.08
C GLU A 33 4.45 21.91 -9.38
N LYS A 34 3.12 21.93 -9.57
CA LYS A 34 2.26 22.91 -8.88
C LYS A 34 2.33 22.81 -7.35
N ASP A 35 2.34 21.59 -6.81
CA ASP A 35 2.39 21.36 -5.35
C ASP A 35 3.80 21.58 -4.77
N LEU A 36 4.84 21.34 -5.56
CA LEU A 36 6.24 21.51 -5.14
C LEU A 36 6.69 22.97 -5.20
N LEU A 37 6.23 23.73 -6.19
CA LEU A 37 6.72 25.08 -6.47
C LEU A 37 6.11 26.10 -5.52
N LEU A 38 6.95 26.99 -5.01
CA LEU A 38 6.52 28.12 -4.21
C LEU A 38 5.70 29.07 -5.08
N PRO A 39 4.45 29.42 -4.70
CA PRO A 39 3.63 30.34 -5.47
C PRO A 39 4.16 31.77 -5.35
N GLU A 40 4.07 32.53 -6.44
CA GLU A 40 4.33 33.97 -6.41
C GLU A 40 3.32 34.68 -5.51
N LYS A 41 3.78 35.65 -4.73
CA LYS A 41 2.95 36.39 -3.77
C LYS A 41 2.86 37.88 -4.06
N GLY A 42 3.64 38.40 -5.01
CA GLY A 42 3.67 39.82 -5.34
C GLY A 42 4.24 40.69 -4.22
N ASP A 43 4.98 40.11 -3.27
CA ASP A 43 5.53 40.78 -2.08
C ASP A 43 6.98 41.29 -2.28
N GLY A 44 7.48 41.26 -3.52
CA GLY A 44 8.86 41.63 -3.86
C GLY A 44 9.90 40.52 -3.63
N LEU A 45 9.53 39.41 -3.00
CA LEU A 45 10.43 38.25 -2.77
C LEU A 45 10.32 37.17 -3.87
N ASP A 46 9.52 37.42 -4.92
CA ASP A 46 9.25 36.43 -5.96
C ASP A 46 10.49 36.03 -6.78
N HIS A 47 11.52 36.88 -6.85
CA HIS A 47 12.79 36.53 -7.51
C HIS A 47 13.53 35.39 -6.77
N PHE A 48 13.53 35.39 -5.43
CA PHE A 48 14.06 34.27 -4.64
C PHE A 48 13.21 33.01 -4.79
N ARG A 49 11.88 33.15 -4.89
CA ARG A 49 10.99 32.01 -5.14
C ARG A 49 11.26 31.39 -6.50
N LYS A 50 11.51 32.18 -7.54
CA LYS A 50 11.89 31.70 -8.88
C LYS A 50 13.19 30.93 -8.86
N GLU A 51 14.23 31.48 -8.26
CA GLU A 51 15.54 30.81 -8.15
C GLU A 51 15.45 29.50 -7.36
N TYR A 52 14.68 29.50 -6.26
CA TYR A 52 14.44 28.30 -5.47
C TYR A 52 13.62 27.26 -6.26
N ASN A 53 12.61 27.69 -6.99
CA ASN A 53 11.80 26.85 -7.86
C ASN A 53 12.64 26.24 -9.00
N GLU A 54 13.54 27.00 -9.62
CA GLU A 54 14.50 26.49 -10.61
C GLU A 54 15.42 25.42 -10.00
N MET A 55 15.93 25.65 -8.80
CA MET A 55 16.70 24.64 -8.05
C MET A 55 15.85 23.39 -7.77
N LEU A 56 14.61 23.53 -7.32
CA LEU A 56 13.70 22.39 -7.08
C LEU A 56 13.48 21.58 -8.36
N LEU A 57 13.16 22.24 -9.48
CA LEU A 57 12.95 21.60 -10.78
C LEU A 57 14.21 20.86 -11.25
N SER A 58 15.40 21.44 -11.05
CA SER A 58 16.68 20.83 -11.43
C SER A 58 16.93 19.49 -10.71
N LYS A 59 16.46 19.36 -9.45
CA LYS A 59 16.56 18.12 -8.68
C LYS A 59 15.54 17.08 -9.13
N VAL A 60 14.34 17.51 -9.50
CA VAL A 60 13.28 16.62 -10.01
C VAL A 60 13.66 16.04 -11.37
N THR A 61 14.31 16.83 -12.25
CA THR A 61 14.76 16.34 -13.57
C THR A 61 15.83 15.24 -13.51
N GLY A 62 16.53 15.08 -12.37
CA GLY A 62 17.50 14.00 -12.15
C GLY A 62 16.92 12.72 -11.54
N VAL A 63 15.68 12.75 -11.05
CA VAL A 63 14.99 11.60 -10.45
C VAL A 63 14.03 11.03 -11.49
N SER A 64 14.45 9.95 -12.15
CA SER A 64 13.71 9.27 -13.21
C SER A 64 12.49 8.47 -12.73
N SER A 65 11.75 8.95 -11.73
CA SER A 65 10.51 8.30 -11.31
C SER A 65 9.36 9.30 -11.30
N SER A 66 8.50 9.22 -12.32
CA SER A 66 7.21 9.91 -12.34
C SER A 66 6.19 9.26 -11.38
N VAL A 67 6.67 8.48 -10.41
CA VAL A 67 5.90 7.57 -9.59
C VAL A 67 6.13 7.90 -8.12
N VAL A 68 5.04 8.15 -7.40
CA VAL A 68 5.01 8.16 -5.94
C VAL A 68 4.54 6.80 -5.44
N GLN A 69 5.21 6.34 -4.39
CA GLN A 69 4.96 5.05 -3.78
C GLN A 69 4.28 5.24 -2.42
N ASP A 70 2.98 4.94 -2.38
CA ASP A 70 2.21 4.91 -1.15
C ASP A 70 2.28 3.51 -0.52
N ARG A 71 2.46 3.43 0.80
CA ARG A 71 2.53 2.17 1.55
C ARG A 71 1.41 2.13 2.58
N TYR A 72 0.60 1.07 2.55
CA TYR A 72 -0.52 0.88 3.46
C TYR A 72 -0.37 -0.44 4.23
N ILE A 73 -0.63 -0.40 5.53
CA ILE A 73 -0.79 -1.59 6.35
C ILE A 73 -2.27 -1.70 6.70
N THR A 74 -2.92 -2.76 6.22
CA THR A 74 -4.31 -3.07 6.54
C THR A 74 -4.35 -4.21 7.55
N VAL A 75 -4.91 -3.95 8.72
CA VAL A 75 -5.12 -4.97 9.77
C VAL A 75 -6.60 -5.31 9.85
N SER A 76 -6.90 -6.60 9.91
CA SER A 76 -8.26 -7.14 10.06
C SER A 76 -8.30 -8.15 11.19
N VAL A 77 -9.32 -8.06 12.05
CA VAL A 77 -9.48 -8.97 13.19
C VAL A 77 -10.94 -9.39 13.32
N VAL A 78 -11.17 -10.62 13.77
CA VAL A 78 -12.49 -11.12 14.15
C VAL A 78 -12.63 -11.02 15.66
N LYS A 79 -13.62 -10.26 16.14
CA LYS A 79 -13.96 -10.10 17.56
C LYS A 79 -15.46 -10.30 17.78
N LYS A 80 -15.85 -10.56 19.04
CA LYS A 80 -17.25 -10.85 19.38
C LYS A 80 -18.16 -9.64 19.27
N ASN A 81 -17.63 -8.44 19.45
CA ASN A 81 -18.38 -7.19 19.37
C ASN A 81 -17.49 -6.02 18.92
N ILE A 82 -18.14 -4.91 18.55
CA ILE A 82 -17.50 -3.71 18.03
C ILE A 82 -16.57 -3.06 19.07
N ASN A 83 -16.92 -3.10 20.36
CA ASN A 83 -16.12 -2.46 21.41
C ASN A 83 -14.77 -3.16 21.58
N GLU A 84 -14.76 -4.50 21.61
CA GLU A 84 -13.53 -5.30 21.60
C GLU A 84 -12.68 -5.04 20.35
N ALA A 85 -13.30 -4.94 19.18
CA ALA A 85 -12.59 -4.62 17.94
C ALA A 85 -11.94 -3.23 18.00
N ARG A 86 -12.67 -2.20 18.46
CA ARG A 86 -12.14 -0.84 18.59
C ARG A 86 -10.99 -0.75 19.59
N ALA A 87 -11.14 -1.37 20.76
CA ALA A 87 -10.07 -1.42 21.76
C ALA A 87 -8.83 -2.12 21.20
N TYR A 88 -9.02 -3.20 20.45
CA TYR A 88 -7.94 -3.89 19.76
C TYR A 88 -7.23 -2.98 18.74
N PHE A 89 -7.98 -2.32 17.84
CA PHE A 89 -7.41 -1.45 16.81
C PHE A 89 -6.68 -0.24 17.40
N SER A 90 -7.19 0.36 18.48
CA SER A 90 -6.50 1.48 19.14
C SER A 90 -5.13 1.07 19.70
N ARG A 91 -5.04 -0.11 20.34
CA ARG A 91 -3.78 -0.66 20.85
C ARG A 91 -2.81 -0.99 19.71
N VAL A 92 -3.26 -1.74 18.70
CA VAL A 92 -2.41 -2.16 17.58
C VAL A 92 -1.98 -0.97 16.71
N GLY A 93 -2.88 -0.03 16.45
CA GLY A 93 -2.57 1.20 15.71
C GLY A 93 -1.50 2.03 16.40
N THR A 94 -1.59 2.21 17.72
CA THR A 94 -0.56 2.91 18.51
C THR A 94 0.78 2.18 18.43
N SER A 95 0.76 0.84 18.54
CA SER A 95 1.96 0.00 18.41
C SER A 95 2.64 0.16 17.05
N ILE A 96 1.88 0.05 15.96
CA ILE A 96 2.36 0.19 14.58
C ILE A 96 2.97 1.58 14.37
N ILE A 97 2.28 2.64 14.78
CA ILE A 97 2.77 4.02 14.62
C ILE A 97 4.08 4.22 15.41
N THR A 98 4.18 3.64 16.60
CA THR A 98 5.39 3.71 17.44
C THR A 98 6.57 3.02 16.76
N HIS A 99 6.38 1.81 16.23
CA HIS A 99 7.44 1.09 15.51
C HIS A 99 7.82 1.77 14.19
N LEU A 100 6.87 2.37 13.48
CA LEU A 100 7.18 3.20 12.30
C LEU A 100 8.04 4.42 12.68
N ALA A 101 7.74 5.08 13.79
CA ALA A 101 8.54 6.22 14.26
C ALA A 101 9.97 5.80 14.63
N GLN A 102 10.17 4.63 15.22
CA GLN A 102 11.51 4.06 15.48
C GLN A 102 12.29 3.82 14.18
N LEU A 103 11.60 3.46 13.11
CA LEU A 103 12.14 3.34 11.75
C LEU A 103 12.31 4.70 11.04
N SER A 104 12.21 5.82 11.75
CA SER A 104 12.24 7.18 11.19
C SER A 104 11.16 7.41 10.10
N SER A 105 10.06 6.68 10.20
CA SER A 105 8.90 6.76 9.29
C SER A 105 7.69 7.37 10.01
N VAL A 106 6.85 8.07 9.26
CA VAL A 106 5.61 8.66 9.82
C VAL A 106 4.43 7.82 9.38
N GLY A 107 3.75 7.21 10.35
CA GLY A 107 2.48 6.50 10.14
C GLY A 107 1.29 7.40 10.46
N ARG A 108 0.20 7.27 9.69
CA ARG A 108 -1.09 7.92 9.97
C ARG A 108 -2.21 6.91 9.77
N GLU A 109 -3.18 6.90 10.68
CA GLU A 109 -4.42 6.13 10.49
C GLU A 109 -5.27 6.76 9.37
N LEU A 110 -5.84 5.92 8.52
CA LEU A 110 -6.67 6.34 7.40
C LEU A 110 -8.15 6.23 7.74
N GLU A 111 -8.82 7.36 7.67
CA GLU A 111 -10.27 7.44 7.83
C GLU A 111 -10.99 6.91 6.57
N LEU A 112 -12.29 6.68 6.68
CA LEU A 112 -13.08 6.16 5.55
C LEU A 112 -12.94 7.01 4.29
N GLN A 113 -12.90 8.35 4.42
CA GLN A 113 -12.74 9.24 3.27
C GLN A 113 -11.37 9.09 2.60
N ASP A 114 -10.29 8.96 3.37
CA ASP A 114 -8.95 8.70 2.84
C ASP A 114 -8.93 7.39 2.04
N ARG A 115 -9.56 6.35 2.57
CA ARG A 115 -9.63 5.03 1.92
C ARG A 115 -10.43 5.09 0.62
N LEU A 116 -11.56 5.81 0.60
CA LEU A 116 -12.35 6.00 -0.62
C LEU A 116 -11.60 6.80 -1.68
N ARG A 117 -10.80 7.81 -1.29
CA ARG A 117 -9.92 8.55 -2.20
C ARG A 117 -8.91 7.62 -2.87
N ILE A 118 -8.27 6.71 -2.11
CA ILE A 118 -7.33 5.71 -2.68
C ILE A 118 -8.02 4.85 -3.76
N PHE A 119 -9.24 4.37 -3.49
CA PHE A 119 -9.98 3.58 -4.49
C PHE A 119 -10.36 4.41 -5.71
N ARG A 120 -10.82 5.65 -5.52
CA ARG A 120 -11.11 6.55 -6.64
C ARG A 120 -9.88 6.78 -7.51
N ASP A 121 -8.74 7.10 -6.91
CA ASP A 121 -7.48 7.33 -7.63
C ASP A 121 -7.08 6.09 -8.45
N PHE A 122 -7.31 4.90 -7.91
CA PHE A 122 -7.09 3.66 -8.66
C PHE A 122 -8.05 3.55 -9.85
N PHE A 123 -9.37 3.71 -9.64
CA PHE A 123 -10.39 3.45 -10.66
C PHE A 123 -10.56 4.55 -11.71
N LYS A 124 -10.38 5.83 -11.36
CA LYS A 124 -10.53 6.99 -12.26
C LYS A 124 -9.19 7.66 -12.62
N GLY A 125 -8.07 7.02 -12.26
CA GLY A 125 -6.72 7.61 -12.22
C GLY A 125 -6.36 8.65 -13.28
N GLY A 126 -5.99 9.83 -12.78
CA GLY A 126 -5.69 11.04 -13.55
C GLY A 126 -6.87 12.01 -13.64
N GLU A 127 -8.11 11.55 -13.42
CA GLU A 127 -9.27 12.45 -13.35
C GLU A 127 -9.29 13.19 -11.99
N PRO A 128 -9.14 14.54 -11.97
CA PRO A 128 -9.26 15.29 -10.74
C PRO A 128 -10.64 15.02 -10.12
N ALA A 129 -10.70 14.98 -8.79
CA ALA A 129 -11.98 14.87 -8.10
C ALA A 129 -12.86 16.07 -8.51
N ALA A 130 -14.02 15.79 -9.09
CA ALA A 130 -14.96 16.86 -9.49
C ALA A 130 -15.42 17.70 -8.27
N PHE A 131 -15.39 17.10 -7.08
CA PHE A 131 -15.69 17.73 -5.80
C PHE A 131 -15.08 16.90 -4.66
N ASP A 132 -14.85 17.54 -3.52
CA ASP A 132 -14.47 16.86 -2.27
C ASP A 132 -15.61 15.97 -1.78
N PHE A 133 -15.36 14.67 -1.70
CA PHE A 133 -16.37 13.71 -1.29
C PHE A 133 -16.75 13.86 0.18
N ASN A 134 -18.02 14.17 0.42
CA ASN A 134 -18.61 14.14 1.75
C ASN A 134 -19.62 13.00 1.84
N LEU A 135 -19.27 11.97 2.62
CA LEU A 135 -20.12 10.80 2.82
C LEU A 135 -21.46 11.16 3.46
N LYS A 136 -21.48 12.04 4.46
CA LYS A 136 -22.72 12.41 5.16
C LYS A 136 -23.69 13.12 4.22
N GLU A 137 -23.18 14.03 3.40
CA GLU A 137 -23.98 14.77 2.44
C GLU A 137 -24.48 13.85 1.31
N SER A 138 -23.63 12.94 0.82
CA SER A 138 -24.03 11.95 -0.18
C SER A 138 -25.15 11.04 0.34
N MET A 139 -25.03 10.56 1.59
CA MET A 139 -26.09 9.76 2.23
C MET A 139 -27.38 10.56 2.41
N ARG A 140 -27.29 11.85 2.77
CA ARG A 140 -28.45 12.75 2.92
C ARG A 140 -29.21 12.93 1.60
N LEU A 141 -28.48 13.01 0.49
CA LEU A 141 -29.03 13.15 -0.86
C LEU A 141 -29.46 11.82 -1.48
N GLY A 142 -29.23 10.69 -0.79
CA GLY A 142 -29.52 9.35 -1.31
C GLY A 142 -28.55 8.87 -2.39
N HIS A 143 -27.41 9.54 -2.55
CA HIS A 143 -26.38 9.18 -3.53
C HIS A 143 -25.47 8.08 -2.97
N SER A 144 -25.05 7.16 -3.84
CA SER A 144 -24.10 6.13 -3.48
C SER A 144 -22.68 6.68 -3.55
N PHE A 145 -21.83 6.36 -2.57
CA PHE A 145 -20.39 6.66 -2.67
C PHE A 145 -19.74 6.00 -3.90
N LYS A 146 -20.38 4.95 -4.44
CA LYS A 146 -19.97 4.27 -5.67
C LYS A 146 -20.06 5.19 -6.88
N ASP A 147 -21.05 6.07 -6.93
CA ASP A 147 -21.24 7.01 -8.05
C ASP A 147 -20.05 7.98 -8.16
N TRP A 148 -19.36 8.20 -7.05
CA TRP A 148 -18.18 9.05 -6.99
C TRP A 148 -16.87 8.33 -7.31
N LEU A 149 -16.71 7.04 -6.96
CA LEU A 149 -15.43 6.33 -7.14
C LEU A 149 -15.38 5.39 -8.33
N CYS A 150 -16.53 4.84 -8.76
CA CYS A 150 -16.57 3.83 -9.81
C CYS A 150 -16.13 4.43 -11.15
N PRO A 151 -15.38 3.68 -11.98
CA PRO A 151 -15.06 4.12 -13.32
C PRO A 151 -16.32 4.14 -14.19
N ASP A 152 -16.25 4.86 -15.29
CA ASP A 152 -17.37 5.02 -16.23
C ASP A 152 -17.53 3.77 -17.11
N SER A 153 -16.46 2.98 -17.31
CA SER A 153 -16.48 1.71 -18.03
C SER A 153 -15.45 0.71 -17.50
N MET A 154 -15.83 -0.57 -17.50
CA MET A 154 -14.94 -1.71 -17.29
C MET A 154 -15.18 -2.78 -18.36
N GLU A 155 -14.11 -3.30 -18.95
CA GLU A 155 -14.14 -4.42 -19.89
C GLU A 155 -13.20 -5.52 -19.40
N PHE A 156 -13.66 -6.77 -19.45
CA PHE A 156 -12.90 -7.92 -18.97
C PHE A 156 -12.61 -8.87 -20.13
N HIS A 157 -11.36 -9.27 -20.24
CA HIS A 157 -10.86 -10.27 -21.18
C HIS A 157 -10.23 -11.43 -20.42
N LYS A 158 -9.83 -12.48 -21.15
CA LYS A 158 -9.29 -13.70 -20.54
C LYS A 158 -8.10 -13.43 -19.61
N ASP A 159 -7.15 -12.60 -20.04
CA ASP A 159 -5.88 -12.37 -19.33
C ASP A 159 -5.65 -10.90 -18.94
N CYS A 160 -6.62 -10.01 -19.13
CA CYS A 160 -6.49 -8.59 -18.84
C CYS A 160 -7.87 -7.94 -18.69
N PHE A 161 -7.86 -6.69 -18.23
CA PHE A 161 -9.04 -5.86 -18.14
C PHE A 161 -8.73 -4.44 -18.64
N ARG A 162 -9.77 -3.68 -18.96
CA ARG A 162 -9.69 -2.27 -19.32
C ARG A 162 -10.62 -1.48 -18.42
N ILE A 163 -10.11 -0.43 -17.77
CA ILE A 163 -10.86 0.48 -16.89
C ILE A 163 -10.71 1.89 -17.45
N ASN A 164 -11.80 2.54 -17.87
CA ASN A 164 -11.77 3.87 -18.51
C ASN A 164 -10.67 3.98 -19.60
N GLY A 165 -10.57 2.97 -20.48
CA GLY A 165 -9.56 2.92 -21.54
C GLY A 165 -8.14 2.51 -21.09
N ARG A 166 -7.87 2.42 -19.78
CA ARG A 166 -6.56 1.99 -19.23
C ARG A 166 -6.51 0.48 -19.10
N TRP A 167 -5.49 -0.13 -19.70
CA TRP A 167 -5.27 -1.58 -19.64
C TRP A 167 -4.60 -1.98 -18.32
N GLY A 168 -5.07 -3.07 -17.73
CA GLY A 168 -4.50 -3.68 -16.54
C GLY A 168 -4.54 -5.20 -16.60
N ARG A 169 -3.73 -5.83 -15.74
CA ARG A 169 -3.71 -7.28 -15.54
C ARG A 169 -3.52 -7.56 -14.06
N ALA A 170 -4.27 -8.52 -13.53
CA ALA A 170 -4.02 -9.08 -12.22
C ALA A 170 -3.03 -10.24 -12.35
N LEU A 171 -1.95 -10.22 -11.58
CA LEU A 171 -0.96 -11.28 -11.50
C LEU A 171 -0.98 -11.85 -10.09
N TYR A 172 -0.93 -13.18 -9.99
CA TYR A 172 -0.82 -13.89 -8.73
C TYR A 172 0.40 -14.80 -8.80
N LEU A 173 1.30 -14.64 -7.82
CA LEU A 173 2.51 -15.45 -7.72
C LEU A 173 2.17 -16.75 -6.97
N GLN A 174 1.87 -17.82 -7.72
CA GLN A 174 1.62 -19.15 -7.17
C GLN A 174 2.90 -20.00 -7.22
N GLY A 175 3.34 -20.53 -6.08
CA GLY A 175 4.46 -21.49 -6.03
C GLY A 175 5.80 -20.91 -6.49
N TYR A 176 6.32 -19.92 -5.75
CA TYR A 176 7.67 -19.40 -5.99
C TYR A 176 8.74 -20.44 -5.58
N ALA A 177 9.93 -20.33 -6.17
CA ALA A 177 11.07 -21.19 -5.83
C ALA A 177 11.38 -21.12 -4.32
N SER A 178 12.05 -22.13 -3.76
CA SER A 178 12.42 -22.19 -2.33
C SER A 178 13.17 -20.94 -1.82
N TYR A 179 13.70 -20.14 -2.74
CA TYR A 179 14.34 -18.87 -2.49
C TYR A 179 13.79 -17.79 -3.42
N LEU A 180 13.41 -16.66 -2.82
CA LEU A 180 13.05 -15.42 -3.52
C LEU A 180 14.11 -14.40 -3.15
N LYS A 181 14.68 -13.71 -4.14
CA LYS A 181 15.67 -12.65 -3.86
C LYS A 181 15.00 -11.54 -3.06
N ASP A 182 15.69 -11.06 -2.03
CA ASP A 182 15.23 -9.93 -1.20
C ASP A 182 14.94 -8.67 -2.04
N ALA A 183 15.67 -8.50 -3.15
CA ALA A 183 15.52 -7.37 -4.07
C ALA A 183 14.29 -7.48 -4.99
N MET A 184 13.58 -8.60 -5.06
CA MET A 184 12.48 -8.78 -6.01
C MET A 184 11.35 -7.77 -5.78
N ILE A 185 10.99 -7.53 -4.52
CA ILE A 185 9.93 -6.56 -4.18
C ILE A 185 10.37 -5.14 -4.54
N SER A 186 11.63 -4.76 -4.25
CA SER A 186 12.14 -3.45 -4.65
C SER A 186 12.18 -3.30 -6.16
N GLU A 187 12.65 -4.31 -6.90
CA GLU A 187 12.69 -4.30 -8.37
C GLU A 187 11.29 -4.13 -8.99
N LEU A 188 10.26 -4.78 -8.42
CA LEU A 188 8.88 -4.56 -8.85
C LEU A 188 8.38 -3.15 -8.53
N CYS A 189 8.76 -2.63 -7.37
CA CYS A 189 8.38 -1.28 -6.94
C CYS A 189 9.11 -0.17 -7.70
N ASP A 190 10.29 -0.44 -8.25
CA ASP A 190 11.08 0.53 -9.02
C ASP A 190 10.59 0.66 -10.47
N LEU A 191 9.62 -0.15 -10.89
CA LEU A 191 8.99 -0.01 -12.21
C LEU A 191 8.27 1.34 -12.30
N ASP A 192 8.61 2.14 -13.33
CA ASP A 192 7.95 3.42 -13.68
C ASP A 192 6.56 3.16 -14.32
N ARG A 193 5.70 2.43 -13.61
CA ARG A 193 4.35 2.06 -14.01
C ARG A 193 3.42 2.08 -12.80
N SER A 194 2.13 2.32 -13.07
CA SER A 194 1.11 2.12 -12.06
C SER A 194 1.04 0.65 -11.65
N LEU A 195 1.27 0.37 -10.37
CA LEU A 195 1.31 -0.96 -9.79
C LEU A 195 0.67 -0.94 -8.41
N MET A 196 -0.22 -1.89 -8.16
CA MET A 196 -0.72 -2.17 -6.81
C MET A 196 -0.25 -3.57 -6.42
N LEU A 197 0.75 -3.63 -5.55
CA LEU A 197 1.28 -4.87 -5.01
C LEU A 197 0.67 -5.10 -3.63
N SER A 198 0.05 -6.26 -3.43
CA SER A 198 -0.44 -6.68 -2.13
C SER A 198 0.32 -7.91 -1.64
N ILE A 199 0.81 -7.84 -0.41
CA ILE A 199 1.47 -8.92 0.31
C ILE A 199 0.57 -9.29 1.50
N ASP A 200 0.01 -10.49 1.45
CA ASP A 200 -0.83 -11.03 2.51
C ASP A 200 0.01 -11.78 3.53
N ILE A 201 -0.04 -11.32 4.78
CA ILE A 201 0.63 -11.92 5.92
C ILE A 201 -0.45 -12.66 6.72
N LEU A 202 -0.45 -13.97 6.56
CA LEU A 202 -1.33 -14.88 7.30
C LEU A 202 -0.53 -15.44 8.48
N PRO A 203 -0.83 -15.02 9.72
CA PRO A 203 -0.18 -15.62 10.87
C PRO A 203 -0.59 -17.09 10.98
N VAL A 204 0.39 -17.95 11.17
CA VAL A 204 0.16 -19.36 11.51
C VAL A 204 0.20 -19.46 13.04
N PRO A 205 -0.84 -20.01 13.70
CA PRO A 205 -0.81 -20.28 15.13
C PRO A 205 0.44 -21.07 15.53
N THR A 206 1.06 -20.74 16.67
CA THR A 206 2.35 -21.32 17.07
C THR A 206 2.30 -22.84 17.20
N ASP A 207 1.19 -23.39 17.67
CA ASP A 207 0.95 -24.83 17.76
C ASP A 207 0.90 -25.51 16.39
N GLU A 208 0.26 -24.89 15.41
CA GLU A 208 0.25 -25.36 14.02
C GLU A 208 1.65 -25.25 13.39
N ALA A 209 2.34 -24.14 13.61
CA ALA A 209 3.70 -23.91 13.10
C ALA A 209 4.70 -24.93 13.66
N VAL A 210 4.66 -25.22 14.96
CA VAL A 210 5.50 -26.24 15.60
C VAL A 210 5.21 -27.62 15.00
N ARG A 211 3.94 -27.97 14.81
CA ARG A 211 3.55 -29.25 14.19
C ARG A 211 4.04 -29.35 12.75
N GLU A 212 3.96 -28.27 11.98
CA GLU A 212 4.47 -28.24 10.60
C GLU A 212 6.00 -28.40 10.54
N VAL A 213 6.73 -27.73 11.42
CA VAL A 213 8.20 -27.85 11.52
C VAL A 213 8.59 -29.26 11.96
N GLN A 214 7.93 -29.84 12.95
CA GLN A 214 8.15 -31.22 13.38
C GLN A 214 7.89 -32.21 12.25
N ASN A 215 6.80 -32.04 11.50
CA ASN A 215 6.50 -32.88 10.34
C ASN A 215 7.54 -32.75 9.21
N LYS A 216 8.05 -31.54 8.95
CA LYS A 216 9.14 -31.33 7.99
C LYS A 216 10.45 -31.99 8.45
N LEU A 217 10.81 -31.89 9.73
CA LEU A 217 11.99 -32.56 10.29
C LEU A 217 11.89 -34.09 10.18
N LEU A 218 10.74 -34.66 10.57
CA LEU A 218 10.47 -36.09 10.45
C LEU A 218 10.50 -36.59 9.00
N GLY A 219 10.02 -35.78 8.04
CA GLY A 219 10.08 -36.06 6.61
C GLY A 219 11.50 -36.03 6.02
N VAL A 220 12.39 -35.19 6.56
CA VAL A 220 13.80 -35.15 6.17
C VAL A 220 14.57 -36.35 6.73
N GLU A 221 14.29 -36.75 7.98
CA GLU A 221 14.91 -37.92 8.60
C GLU A 221 14.53 -39.24 7.93
N THR A 222 13.27 -39.38 7.51
CA THR A 222 12.81 -40.56 6.76
C THR A 222 13.46 -40.66 5.36
N ASN A 223 13.66 -39.53 4.67
CA ASN A 223 14.37 -39.51 3.39
C ASN A 223 15.89 -39.75 3.53
N ALA A 224 16.53 -39.26 4.60
CA ALA A 224 17.94 -39.54 4.87
C ALA A 224 18.19 -41.01 5.26
N GLY A 225 17.23 -41.67 5.92
CA GLY A 225 17.28 -43.10 6.24
C GLY A 225 17.12 -44.01 5.02
N ALA A 226 16.28 -43.64 4.05
CA ALA A 226 16.05 -44.41 2.82
C ALA A 226 17.20 -44.32 1.79
N THR A 227 18.09 -43.33 1.92
CA THR A 227 19.26 -43.18 1.03
C THR A 227 20.50 -43.93 1.56
N ARG A 228 20.41 -44.59 2.72
CA ARG A 228 21.50 -45.36 3.35
C ARG A 228 21.26 -46.87 3.43
N SER A 229 20.24 -47.39 2.76
CA SER A 229 19.98 -48.83 2.64
C SER A 229 20.34 -49.36 1.26
#